data_AF-A0A925XPT2-F1
#
_entry.id   AF-A0A925XPT2-F1
#
_cell.length_a   1.000
_cell.length_b   1.000
_cell.length_c   1.000
_cell.angle_alpha   90.00
_cell.angle_beta   90.00
_cell.angle_gamma   90.00
#
_symmetry.space_group_name_H-M   'P 1'
#
loop_
_entity.id
_entity.type
_entity.pdbx_description
1 polymer ?
#
loop_
_entity_poly.entity_id
_entity_poly.type
_entity_poly.pdbx_seq_one_letter_code
_entity_poly.pdbx_strand_id
1 'polypeptide(L)'
;MSQTPNPDYIPLPDGAGDARHVTQEAIMMPRDEIRQILLELFEAETGEEISSLQDDQGLAEQLGLDSVDMVSLIMQLERRFKIRLAHEELANAQQVGQLLSLVQRKLADGQKAAA
;
A
#
# COMPACT_ATOMS: atom_id res chain seq x y z
N MET A 1 -41.38 -0.33 38.84
CA MET A 1 -41.21 -0.66 37.41
C MET A 1 -39.96 0.09 36.96
N SER A 2 -38.80 -0.50 36.66
CA SER A 2 -38.45 -1.85 36.28
C SER A 2 -37.00 -2.17 36.71
N GLN A 3 -36.78 -3.46 36.91
CA GLN A 3 -35.55 -4.26 36.99
C GLN A 3 -34.15 -3.61 36.82
N THR A 4 -33.29 -3.95 37.79
CA THR A 4 -31.82 -4.23 37.79
C THR A 4 -31.34 -5.13 36.62
N PRO A 5 -30.05 -5.47 36.36
CA PRO A 5 -28.87 -5.47 37.28
C PRO A 5 -27.44 -5.20 36.67
N ASN A 6 -26.44 -4.94 37.56
CA ASN A 6 -25.00 -5.37 37.65
C ASN A 6 -24.09 -5.63 36.40
N PRO A 7 -22.78 -5.91 36.55
CA PRO A 7 -21.68 -5.33 37.37
C PRO A 7 -20.33 -5.25 36.57
N ASP A 8 -19.22 -4.96 37.27
CA ASP A 8 -17.84 -5.45 37.01
C ASP A 8 -16.93 -4.82 35.92
N TYR A 9 -15.80 -4.33 36.43
CA TYR A 9 -14.45 -4.02 35.89
C TYR A 9 -14.04 -4.92 34.68
N ILE A 10 -13.21 -4.59 33.68
CA ILE A 10 -11.74 -4.23 33.55
C ILE A 10 -11.46 -4.16 32.00
N PRO A 11 -10.28 -3.84 31.39
CA PRO A 11 -9.02 -3.16 31.80
C PRO A 11 -8.65 -1.90 30.98
N LEU A 12 -7.65 -1.15 31.46
CA LEU A 12 -6.81 -0.24 30.67
C LEU A 12 -5.98 -1.03 29.63
N PRO A 13 -5.85 -0.58 28.36
CA PRO A 13 -4.84 -1.11 27.46
C PRO A 13 -3.45 -0.61 27.88
N ASP A 14 -2.65 -1.54 28.42
CA ASP A 14 -1.19 -1.44 28.49
C ASP A 14 -0.62 -2.00 27.18
N GLY A 15 0.25 -1.23 26.53
CA GLY A 15 1.21 -1.76 25.57
C GLY A 15 0.95 -1.49 24.09
N ALA A 16 2.03 -1.04 23.43
CA ALA A 16 2.27 -0.94 22.00
C ALA A 16 1.61 0.24 21.27
N GLY A 17 2.32 1.38 21.27
CA GLY A 17 2.16 2.36 20.23
C GLY A 17 2.48 1.75 18.86
N ASP A 18 1.50 1.73 17.97
CA ASP A 18 1.56 2.55 16.77
C ASP A 18 0.17 3.09 16.48
N ALA A 19 -0.08 4.28 17.02
CA ALA A 19 -1.23 5.08 16.68
C ALA A 19 -0.87 5.89 15.43
N ARG A 20 -1.13 5.39 14.21
CA ARG A 20 -1.13 6.24 13.01
C ARG A 20 -2.29 5.91 12.06
N HIS A 21 -3.39 6.62 12.34
CA HIS A 21 -4.39 7.15 11.40
C HIS A 21 -5.33 6.19 10.67
N VAL A 22 -6.46 5.91 11.32
CA VAL A 22 -7.74 5.81 10.62
C VAL A 22 -8.59 7.04 10.94
N THR A 23 -8.43 8.10 10.13
CA THR A 23 -9.35 9.24 10.12
C THR A 23 -9.78 9.53 8.68
N GLN A 24 -10.90 8.92 8.33
CA GLN A 24 -12.06 9.50 7.64
C GLN A 24 -11.87 10.36 6.36
N GLU A 25 -12.41 9.80 5.26
CA GLU A 25 -13.08 10.48 4.13
C GLU A 25 -12.27 11.46 3.26
N ALA A 26 -11.45 10.89 2.37
CA ALA A 26 -11.39 11.32 0.97
C ALA A 26 -11.12 10.08 0.10
N ILE A 27 -11.84 9.99 -1.02
CA ILE A 27 -11.82 8.95 -2.05
C ILE A 27 -10.47 8.97 -2.80
N MET A 28 -9.37 8.73 -2.09
CA MET A 28 -8.03 8.55 -2.62
C MET A 28 -7.35 7.47 -1.81
N MET A 29 -6.96 6.36 -2.46
CA MET A 29 -6.14 5.35 -1.79
C MET A 29 -4.85 6.05 -1.31
N PRO A 30 -4.55 6.00 0.00
CA PRO A 30 -3.34 6.62 0.52
C PRO A 30 -2.11 5.90 -0.05
N ARG A 31 -1.01 6.65 -0.24
CA ARG A 31 0.26 6.07 -0.72
C ARG A 31 0.75 4.94 0.19
N ASP A 32 0.35 4.97 1.46
CA ASP A 32 0.61 3.92 2.44
C ASP A 32 -0.08 2.61 2.09
N GLU A 33 -1.33 2.63 1.65
CA GLU A 33 -2.06 1.42 1.22
C GLU A 33 -1.45 0.82 -0.04
N ILE A 34 -1.07 1.67 -1.01
CA ILE A 34 -0.34 1.23 -2.21
C ILE A 34 0.98 0.56 -1.81
N ARG A 35 1.70 1.15 -0.85
CA ARG A 35 2.95 0.61 -0.31
C ARG A 35 2.74 -0.74 0.36
N GLN A 36 1.72 -0.87 1.21
CA GLN A 36 1.34 -2.13 1.86
C GLN A 36 1.04 -3.23 0.83
N ILE A 37 0.29 -2.89 -0.22
CA ILE A 37 -0.01 -3.85 -1.30
C ILE A 37 1.27 -4.21 -2.07
N LEU A 38 2.16 -3.25 -2.30
CA LEU A 38 3.45 -3.50 -2.95
C LEU A 38 4.33 -4.45 -2.12
N LEU A 39 4.34 -4.29 -0.80
CA LEU A 39 5.01 -5.16 0.14
C LEU A 39 4.39 -6.56 0.17
N GLU A 40 3.06 -6.66 0.20
CA GLU A 40 2.34 -7.94 0.14
C GLU A 40 2.63 -8.70 -1.17
N LEU A 41 2.62 -7.99 -2.31
CA LEU A 41 2.95 -8.58 -3.60
C LEU A 41 4.41 -9.02 -3.68
N PHE A 42 5.31 -8.23 -3.09
CA PHE A 42 6.72 -8.56 -3.03
C PHE A 42 6.97 -9.80 -2.19
N GLU A 43 6.44 -9.84 -0.96
CA GLU A 43 6.56 -10.99 -0.06
C GLU A 43 5.97 -12.25 -0.69
N ALA A 44 4.85 -12.13 -1.41
CA ALA A 44 4.26 -13.25 -2.14
C ALA A 44 5.12 -13.76 -3.31
N GLU A 45 5.93 -12.89 -3.92
CA GLU A 45 6.77 -13.22 -5.08
C GLU A 45 8.16 -13.71 -4.69
N THR A 46 8.81 -13.05 -3.72
CA THR A 46 10.18 -13.36 -3.26
C THR A 46 10.22 -14.21 -2.00
N GLY A 47 9.16 -14.17 -1.18
CA GLY A 47 9.14 -14.77 0.16
C GLY A 47 9.83 -13.92 1.22
N GLU A 48 10.23 -12.70 0.91
CA GLU A 48 10.95 -11.80 1.82
C GLU A 48 10.02 -10.73 2.41
N GLU A 49 10.08 -10.56 3.72
CA GLU A 49 9.33 -9.52 4.44
C GLU A 49 10.13 -8.21 4.47
N ILE A 50 9.58 -7.15 3.89
CA ILE A 50 10.14 -5.79 3.99
C ILE A 50 9.25 -4.95 4.89
N SER A 51 9.84 -4.37 5.94
CA SER A 51 9.06 -3.60 6.92
C SER A 51 8.63 -2.21 6.42
N SER A 52 9.39 -1.59 5.52
CA SER A 52 9.04 -0.27 4.98
C SER A 52 9.82 0.06 3.71
N LEU A 53 9.16 0.75 2.77
CA LEU A 53 9.82 1.30 1.60
C LEU A 53 10.10 2.80 1.77
N GLN A 54 11.34 3.24 1.54
CA GLN A 54 11.70 4.66 1.50
C GLN A 54 11.55 5.24 0.09
N ASP A 55 10.86 6.37 -0.01
CA ASP A 55 10.53 7.05 -1.26
C ASP A 55 11.76 7.48 -2.09
N ASP A 56 12.88 7.81 -1.44
CA ASP A 56 14.11 8.35 -2.06
C ASP A 56 15.00 7.27 -2.67
N GLN A 57 14.77 6.00 -2.32
CA GLN A 57 15.58 4.87 -2.78
C GLN A 57 15.03 4.27 -4.07
N GLY A 58 15.93 3.60 -4.81
CA GLY A 58 15.58 2.85 -6.01
C GLY A 58 14.64 1.68 -5.69
N LEU A 59 13.58 1.49 -6.47
CA LEU A 59 12.62 0.40 -6.29
C LEU A 59 13.33 -0.96 -6.35
N ALA A 60 14.11 -1.18 -7.42
CA ALA A 60 14.84 -2.44 -7.60
C ALA A 60 15.87 -2.68 -6.50
N GLU A 61 16.52 -1.64 -5.99
CA GLU A 61 17.53 -1.76 -4.92
C GLU A 61 16.88 -2.05 -3.57
N GLN A 62 15.74 -1.43 -3.28
CA GLN A 62 15.07 -1.63 -2.00
C GLN A 62 14.32 -2.94 -1.90
N LEU A 63 13.70 -3.36 -3.00
CA LEU A 63 13.05 -4.66 -3.09
C LEU A 63 14.05 -5.76 -3.46
N GLY A 64 15.28 -5.45 -3.87
CA GLY A 64 16.25 -6.46 -4.29
C GLY A 64 15.77 -7.30 -5.49
N LEU A 65 14.89 -6.75 -6.33
CA LEU A 65 14.27 -7.46 -7.44
C LEU A 65 15.18 -7.50 -8.66
N ASP A 66 15.28 -8.67 -9.29
CA ASP A 66 15.85 -8.80 -10.62
C ASP A 66 14.92 -8.19 -11.69
N SER A 67 15.46 -7.98 -12.89
CA SER A 67 14.68 -7.37 -14.00
C SER A 67 13.42 -8.15 -14.37
N VAL A 68 13.39 -9.46 -14.10
CA VAL A 68 12.25 -10.34 -14.38
C VAL A 68 11.20 -10.22 -13.28
N ASP A 69 11.61 -10.26 -12.01
CA ASP A 69 10.69 -10.15 -10.87
C ASP A 69 10.06 -8.76 -10.81
N MET A 70 10.81 -7.70 -11.14
CA MET A 70 10.26 -6.36 -11.23
C MET A 70 9.10 -6.29 -12.24
N VAL A 71 9.22 -6.94 -13.39
CA VAL A 71 8.14 -7.00 -14.39
C VAL A 71 6.94 -7.79 -13.84
N SER A 72 7.16 -8.93 -13.21
CA SER A 72 6.09 -9.73 -12.61
C SER A 72 5.32 -8.95 -11.53
N LEU A 73 6.02 -8.33 -10.59
CA LEU A 73 5.47 -7.47 -9.54
C LEU A 73 4.59 -6.36 -10.12
N ILE A 74 5.11 -5.63 -11.12
CA ILE A 74 4.39 -4.55 -11.80
C ILE A 74 3.12 -5.09 -12.46
N MET A 75 3.21 -6.22 -13.16
CA MET A 75 2.06 -6.83 -13.81
C MET A 75 1.00 -7.28 -12.79
N GLN A 76 1.40 -7.78 -11.61
CA GLN A 76 0.48 -8.09 -10.51
C GLN A 76 -0.20 -6.82 -9.98
N LEU A 77 0.58 -5.75 -9.78
CA LEU A 77 0.13 -4.43 -9.33
C LEU A 77 -0.94 -3.85 -10.27
N GLU A 78 -0.66 -3.84 -11.58
CA GLU A 78 -1.59 -3.36 -12.61
C GLU A 78 -2.92 -4.13 -12.58
N ARG A 79 -2.86 -5.46 -12.47
CA ARG A 79 -4.06 -6.30 -12.37
C ARG A 79 -4.85 -6.06 -11.08
N ARG A 80 -4.16 -5.91 -9.95
CA ARG A 80 -4.75 -5.70 -8.62
C ARG A 80 -5.54 -4.39 -8.57
N PHE A 81 -4.92 -3.32 -9.07
CA PHE A 81 -5.49 -1.98 -9.09
C PHE A 81 -6.32 -1.67 -10.34
N LYS A 82 -6.34 -2.58 -11.32
CA LYS A 82 -6.99 -2.41 -12.63
C LYS A 82 -6.56 -1.11 -13.35
N ILE A 83 -5.28 -0.78 -13.23
CA ILE A 83 -4.67 0.39 -13.88
C ILE A 83 -3.79 -0.04 -15.06
N ARG A 84 -3.40 0.93 -15.90
CA ARG A 84 -2.38 0.74 -16.93
C ARG A 84 -1.18 1.65 -16.67
N LEU A 85 -0.03 1.04 -16.47
CA LEU A 85 1.26 1.69 -16.34
C LEU A 85 1.99 1.53 -17.67
N ALA A 86 2.23 2.65 -18.35
CA ALA A 86 2.99 2.62 -19.60
C ALA A 86 4.45 2.29 -19.29
N HIS A 87 5.11 1.57 -20.19
CA HIS A 87 6.53 1.23 -20.03
C HIS A 87 7.40 2.47 -19.84
N GLU A 88 7.08 3.57 -20.53
CA GLU A 88 7.76 4.86 -20.34
C GLU A 88 7.62 5.40 -18.92
N GLU A 89 6.42 5.34 -18.33
CA GLU A 89 6.17 5.82 -16.96
C GLU A 89 6.92 4.97 -15.94
N LEU A 90 6.96 3.65 -16.16
CA LEU A 90 7.71 2.70 -15.33
C LEU A 90 9.22 2.89 -15.45
N ALA A 91 9.71 3.14 -16.66
CA ALA A 91 11.11 3.44 -16.91
C ALA A 91 11.54 4.75 -16.23
N ASN A 92 10.63 5.73 -16.15
CA ASN A 92 10.86 6.94 -15.36
C ASN A 92 10.72 6.68 -13.86
N ALA A 93 9.83 5.79 -13.42
CA ALA A 93 9.58 5.45 -12.02
C ALA A 93 10.63 4.51 -11.41
N GLN A 94 11.90 4.93 -11.40
CA GLN A 94 12.98 4.13 -10.83
C GLN A 94 13.02 4.16 -9.30
N GLN A 95 12.41 5.17 -8.67
CA GLN A 95 12.34 5.30 -7.22
C GLN A 95 10.99 4.80 -6.68
N VAL A 96 11.01 4.27 -5.45
CA VAL A 96 9.79 3.86 -4.73
C VAL A 96 8.77 4.99 -4.73
N GLY A 97 9.20 6.21 -4.38
CA GLY A 97 8.30 7.35 -4.27
C GLY A 97 7.61 7.68 -5.59
N GLN A 98 8.33 7.51 -6.70
CA GLN A 98 7.81 7.76 -8.04
C GLN A 98 6.79 6.68 -8.44
N LEU A 99 7.08 5.40 -8.19
CA LEU A 99 6.12 4.32 -8.48
C LEU A 99 4.83 4.49 -7.67
N LEU A 100 4.94 4.76 -6.36
CA LEU A 100 3.78 5.00 -5.51
C LEU A 100 2.93 6.19 -6.00
N SER A 101 3.59 7.28 -6.39
CA SER A 101 2.90 8.47 -6.92
C SER A 101 2.26 8.21 -8.28
N LEU A 102 2.92 7.41 -9.12
CA LEU A 102 2.42 7.01 -10.43
C LEU A 102 1.15 6.17 -10.29
N VAL A 103 1.20 5.12 -9.46
CA VAL A 103 0.07 4.23 -9.18
C VAL A 103 -1.10 5.02 -8.59
N GLN A 104 -0.83 5.89 -7.62
CA GLN A 104 -1.85 6.76 -7.02
C GLN A 104 -2.53 7.65 -8.08
N ARG A 105 -1.75 8.26 -8.98
CA ARG A 105 -2.28 9.08 -10.07
C ARG A 105 -3.15 8.26 -11.01
N LYS A 106 -2.72 7.05 -11.40
CA LYS A 106 -3.50 6.16 -12.27
C LYS A 106 -4.80 5.70 -11.61
N LEU A 107 -4.77 5.43 -10.30
CA LEU A 107 -5.95 5.07 -9.53
C LEU A 107 -6.97 6.22 -9.46
N ALA A 108 -6.49 7.45 -9.25
CA ALA A 108 -7.35 8.63 -9.27
C ALA A 108 -7.96 8.87 -10.66
N ASP A 109 -7.18 8.69 -11.72
CA ASP A 109 -7.63 8.84 -13.10
C ASP A 109 -8.66 7.75 -13.50
N GLY A 110 -8.38 6.49 -13.13
CA GLY A 110 -9.26 5.35 -13.39
C GLY A 110 -10.59 5.42 -12.65
N GLN A 111 -10.61 5.92 -11.42
CA GLN A 111 -11.87 6.16 -10.67
C GLN A 111 -12.70 7.29 -11.28
N LYS A 112 -12.05 8.32 -11.84
CA LYS A 112 -12.74 9.45 -12.48
C LYS A 112 -13.41 9.07 -13.80
N ALA A 113 -12.87 8.07 -14.50
CA ALA A 113 -13.44 7.53 -15.74
C ALA A 113 -14.58 6.53 -15.51
N ALA A 114 -14.71 5.97 -14.30
CA ALA A 114 -15.75 5.02 -13.92
C ALA A 114 -16.96 5.67 -13.23
N ALA A 115 -16.94 6.99 -13.03
CA ALA A 115 -17.99 7.79 -12.39
C ALA A 115 -18.91 8.47 -13.43
#